data_AF-A0A5N5ETP5-F1
#
_entry.id   AF-A0A5N5ETP5-F1
#
_cell.length_a   1.000
_cell.length_b   1.000
_cell.length_c   1.000
_cell.angle_alpha   90.00
_cell.angle_beta   90.00
_cell.angle_gamma   90.00
#
_symmetry.space_group_name_H-M   'P 1'
#
loop_
_entity.id
_entity.type
_entity.pdbx_description
1 polymer ?
#
loop_
_entity_poly.entity_id
_entity_poly.type
_entity_poly.pdbx_seq_one_letter_code
_entity_poly.pdbx_strand_id
1 'polypeptide(L)'
;MTSFDSSPTLTAWRALLAVAVVFVMLATTGWSAVRDHHAKGERELALASWARDRIAGRPLPEAVAPAFRMAHFFATLTSGQQMSLADKYPTVVGNLNGVPVTLRYHANRLALKQAVAVEKRRTYDETLSAGGRGEAAQRAARFRSMLAKDRQILAFDPSGHGRAAEVFGNLDRASRVSVVVPGVDTNLLTLERSHRVNSAPVGMAKSLYGAERAAAPGTRTAVIAWADYTAPAGLGMDAALGGLATEGALRLNALVGALPGTSTVSLFCHSYGSVVCGVAADKAPDRVADIAVAGSPGMRADSAARLDTDARVWAMRDRDDWIRDVPHLEFGGIGHGADPVDPAFGARLVSAAGASGHSGYFEPGTESLGNFAAIGVGAYGSVRCATADGACHSGISGDREG
;
A
#
# COMPACT_ATOMS: atom_id res chain seq x y z
N MET A 1 -30.23 -62.24 -15.60
CA MET A 1 -30.03 -61.43 -14.38
C MET A 1 -28.72 -61.85 -13.74
N THR A 2 -27.66 -61.06 -13.91
CA THR A 2 -26.52 -61.01 -12.99
C THR A 2 -25.95 -59.59 -13.07
N SER A 3 -26.23 -58.84 -12.02
CA SER A 3 -25.69 -57.51 -11.75
C SER A 3 -24.20 -57.63 -11.45
N PHE A 4 -23.38 -56.79 -12.08
CA PHE A 4 -22.06 -56.43 -11.57
C PHE A 4 -22.05 -54.92 -11.32
N ASP A 5 -22.62 -54.55 -10.17
CA ASP A 5 -22.23 -53.33 -9.45
C ASP A 5 -20.77 -53.50 -9.00
N SER A 6 -19.83 -53.10 -9.85
CA SER A 6 -18.44 -52.89 -9.43
C SER A 6 -18.32 -51.46 -8.95
N SER A 7 -18.64 -51.24 -7.66
CA SER A 7 -18.28 -50.00 -6.98
C SER A 7 -16.76 -49.83 -7.05
N PRO A 8 -16.22 -48.65 -7.46
CA PRO A 8 -14.79 -48.47 -7.54
C PRO A 8 -14.14 -48.67 -6.17
N THR A 9 -13.03 -49.40 -6.12
CA THR A 9 -12.29 -49.63 -4.88
C THR A 9 -11.86 -48.29 -4.26
N LEU A 10 -11.79 -48.21 -2.93
CA LEU A 10 -11.47 -46.99 -2.18
C LEU A 10 -10.15 -46.32 -2.64
N THR A 11 -9.23 -47.13 -3.16
CA THR A 11 -7.96 -46.71 -3.77
C THR A 11 -8.14 -46.01 -5.11
N ALA A 12 -9.07 -46.46 -5.96
CA ALA A 12 -9.39 -45.79 -7.23
C ALA A 12 -10.03 -44.41 -7.00
N TRP A 13 -10.91 -44.29 -5.99
CA TRP A 13 -11.48 -43.01 -5.57
C TRP A 13 -10.42 -42.03 -5.05
N ARG A 14 -9.44 -42.50 -4.27
CA ARG A 14 -8.33 -41.67 -3.79
C ARG A 14 -7.40 -41.20 -4.91
N ALA A 15 -7.11 -42.08 -5.88
CA ALA A 15 -6.31 -41.73 -7.05
C ALA A 15 -7.02 -40.69 -7.94
N LEU A 16 -8.32 -40.86 -8.19
CA LEU A 16 -9.13 -39.90 -8.94
C LEU A 16 -9.23 -38.54 -8.22
N LEU A 17 -9.39 -38.53 -6.89
CA LEU A 17 -9.35 -37.31 -6.09
C LEU A 17 -7.99 -36.61 -6.16
N ALA A 18 -6.88 -37.36 -6.06
CA ALA A 18 -5.55 -36.78 -6.16
C ALA A 18 -5.30 -36.17 -7.56
N VAL A 19 -5.69 -36.87 -8.63
CA VAL A 19 -5.60 -36.36 -9.99
C VAL A 19 -6.51 -35.13 -10.18
N ALA A 20 -7.72 -35.15 -9.62
CA ALA A 20 -8.63 -34.00 -9.68
C ALA A 20 -8.07 -32.79 -8.92
N VAL A 21 -7.45 -32.99 -7.75
CA VAL A 21 -6.78 -31.91 -6.99
C VAL A 21 -5.59 -31.36 -7.77
N VAL A 22 -4.77 -32.23 -8.39
CA VAL A 22 -3.66 -31.80 -9.24
C VAL A 22 -4.16 -31.04 -10.47
N PHE A 23 -5.25 -31.48 -11.10
CA PHE A 23 -5.85 -30.77 -12.23
C PHE A 23 -6.47 -29.43 -11.81
N VAL A 24 -7.11 -29.36 -10.65
CA VAL A 24 -7.63 -28.11 -10.08
C VAL A 24 -6.47 -27.17 -9.75
N MET A 25 -5.38 -27.66 -9.18
CA MET A 25 -4.17 -26.87 -8.90
C MET A 25 -3.46 -26.41 -10.18
N LEU A 26 -3.33 -27.27 -11.20
CA LEU A 26 -2.76 -26.90 -12.50
C LEU A 26 -3.68 -25.94 -13.27
N ALA A 27 -4.99 -26.09 -13.15
CA ALA A 27 -5.96 -25.17 -13.74
C ALA A 27 -5.93 -23.82 -13.03
N THR A 28 -5.82 -23.75 -11.70
CA THR A 28 -5.74 -22.47 -10.97
C THR A 28 -4.40 -21.77 -11.19
N THR A 29 -3.28 -22.51 -11.23
CA THR A 29 -1.93 -21.95 -11.47
C THR A 29 -1.68 -21.60 -12.94
N GLY A 30 -2.19 -22.39 -13.89
CA GLY A 30 -2.15 -22.05 -15.32
C GLY A 30 -3.02 -20.84 -15.67
N TRP A 31 -4.11 -20.62 -14.93
CA TRP A 31 -5.05 -19.51 -15.12
C TRP A 31 -4.56 -18.18 -14.54
N SER A 32 -3.75 -18.20 -13.49
CA SER A 32 -3.07 -16.99 -12.97
C SER A 32 -1.92 -16.56 -13.89
N ALA A 33 -1.11 -17.51 -14.38
CA ALA A 33 0.06 -17.23 -15.21
C ALA A 33 -0.27 -16.49 -16.53
N VAL A 34 -1.30 -16.93 -17.27
CA VAL A 34 -1.67 -16.32 -18.57
C VAL A 34 -2.22 -14.89 -18.41
N ARG A 35 -2.83 -14.58 -17.25
CA ARG A 35 -3.38 -13.25 -16.93
C ARG A 35 -2.33 -12.22 -16.56
N ASP A 36 -1.28 -12.64 -15.88
CA ASP A 36 -0.15 -11.77 -15.53
C ASP A 36 0.59 -11.29 -16.78
N HIS A 37 0.67 -12.12 -17.83
CA HIS A 37 1.46 -11.83 -19.02
C HIS A 37 0.99 -10.61 -19.84
N HIS A 38 -0.31 -10.33 -19.95
CA HIS A 38 -0.79 -9.27 -20.86
C HIS A 38 -0.51 -7.84 -20.38
N ALA A 39 -0.91 -7.50 -19.14
CA ALA A 39 -0.68 -6.17 -18.58
C ALA A 39 0.80 -5.95 -18.21
N LYS A 40 1.48 -7.01 -17.75
CA LYS A 40 2.94 -7.02 -17.58
C LYS A 40 3.62 -6.77 -18.93
N GLY A 41 3.13 -7.38 -20.01
CA GLY A 41 3.61 -7.18 -21.37
C GLY A 41 3.49 -5.73 -21.88
N GLU A 42 2.35 -5.06 -21.67
CA GLU A 42 2.19 -3.66 -22.10
C GLU A 42 3.16 -2.72 -21.37
N ARG A 43 3.34 -2.90 -20.06
CA ARG A 43 4.29 -2.11 -19.27
C ARG A 43 5.74 -2.42 -19.64
N GLU A 44 6.09 -3.69 -19.82
CA GLU A 44 7.43 -4.12 -20.26
C GLU A 44 7.78 -3.56 -21.64
N LEU A 45 6.85 -3.59 -22.59
CA LEU A 45 7.01 -2.97 -23.91
C LEU A 45 7.19 -1.45 -23.81
N ALA A 46 6.43 -0.79 -22.94
CA ALA A 46 6.57 0.65 -22.71
C ALA A 46 7.94 0.98 -22.10
N LEU A 47 8.43 0.20 -21.14
CA LEU A 47 9.77 0.35 -20.54
C LEU A 47 10.89 0.09 -21.54
N ALA A 48 10.76 -0.95 -22.36
CA ALA A 48 11.73 -1.26 -23.42
C ALA A 48 11.77 -0.16 -24.49
N SER A 49 10.61 0.43 -24.80
CA SER A 49 10.51 1.57 -25.72
C SER A 49 11.11 2.83 -25.10
N TRP A 50 10.80 3.12 -23.84
CA TRP A 50 11.39 4.23 -23.07
C TRP A 50 12.93 4.16 -23.06
N ALA A 51 13.50 2.98 -22.80
CA ALA A 51 14.94 2.78 -22.74
C ALA A 51 15.68 3.08 -24.05
N ARG A 52 14.99 3.02 -25.20
CA ARG A 52 15.57 3.30 -26.52
C ARG A 52 15.20 4.68 -27.06
N ASP A 53 14.27 5.39 -26.42
CA ASP A 53 13.73 6.63 -26.93
C ASP A 53 14.61 7.84 -26.59
N ARG A 54 14.33 8.95 -27.27
CA ARG A 54 15.02 10.23 -27.09
C ARG A 54 14.03 11.36 -27.11
N ILE A 55 14.31 12.41 -26.32
CA ILE A 55 13.58 13.67 -26.40
C ILE A 55 14.55 14.81 -26.66
N ALA A 56 14.25 15.64 -27.67
CA ALA A 56 15.13 16.72 -28.12
C ALA A 56 16.59 16.25 -28.35
N GLY A 57 16.77 15.07 -28.97
CA GLY A 57 18.07 14.49 -29.26
C GLY A 57 18.80 13.85 -28.07
N ARG A 58 18.27 13.93 -26.84
CA ARG A 58 18.87 13.35 -25.63
C ARG A 58 18.24 12.00 -25.27
N PRO A 59 19.03 10.99 -24.88
CA PRO A 59 18.48 9.72 -24.40
C PRO A 59 17.67 9.92 -23.11
N LEU A 60 16.61 9.13 -22.96
CA LEU A 60 15.85 9.10 -21.70
C LEU A 60 16.67 8.39 -20.60
N PRO A 61 16.58 8.82 -19.32
CA PRO A 61 17.21 8.12 -18.21
C PRO A 61 16.64 6.70 -18.06
N GLU A 62 17.42 5.78 -17.50
CA GLU A 62 16.90 4.47 -17.12
C GLU A 62 15.70 4.61 -16.16
N ALA A 63 14.67 3.78 -16.33
CA ALA A 63 13.47 3.83 -15.49
C ALA A 63 13.76 3.49 -14.02
N VAL A 64 14.87 2.81 -13.75
CA VAL A 64 15.37 2.48 -12.40
C VAL A 64 16.36 3.52 -11.87
N ALA A 65 16.60 4.62 -12.61
CA ALA A 65 17.51 5.66 -12.16
C ALA A 65 17.02 6.28 -10.83
N PRO A 66 17.94 6.70 -9.95
CA PRO A 66 17.58 7.38 -8.71
C PRO A 66 16.67 8.59 -8.94
N ALA A 67 15.74 8.82 -8.01
CA ALA A 67 14.72 9.88 -8.14
C ALA A 67 15.32 11.26 -8.42
N PHE A 68 16.47 11.61 -7.81
CA PHE A 68 17.13 12.90 -8.05
C PHE A 68 17.61 13.06 -9.50
N ARG A 69 18.09 11.99 -10.15
CA ARG A 69 18.50 12.04 -11.57
C ARG A 69 17.29 12.21 -12.47
N MET A 70 16.21 11.50 -12.16
CA MET A 70 14.96 11.62 -12.90
C MET A 70 14.38 13.03 -12.77
N ALA A 71 14.34 13.58 -11.56
CA ALA A 71 13.89 14.95 -11.29
C ALA A 71 14.72 15.98 -12.04
N HIS A 72 16.05 15.88 -11.98
CA HIS A 72 16.95 16.75 -12.74
C HIS A 72 16.68 16.66 -14.25
N PHE A 73 16.54 15.45 -14.80
CA PHE A 73 16.23 15.27 -16.21
C PHE A 73 14.94 15.98 -16.61
N PHE A 74 13.83 15.75 -15.90
CA PHE A 74 12.55 16.40 -16.19
C PHE A 74 12.64 17.92 -16.03
N ALA A 75 13.40 18.44 -15.08
CA ALA A 75 13.63 19.88 -14.90
C ALA A 75 14.34 20.53 -16.11
N THR A 76 15.10 19.77 -16.90
CA THR A 76 15.73 20.29 -18.13
C THR A 76 14.78 20.37 -19.34
N LEU A 77 13.59 19.77 -19.23
CA LEU A 77 12.61 19.71 -20.32
C LEU A 77 11.64 20.88 -20.26
N THR A 78 11.18 21.34 -21.42
CA THR A 78 10.05 22.28 -21.50
C THR A 78 8.76 21.59 -21.07
N SER A 79 7.75 22.36 -20.66
CA SER A 79 6.44 21.80 -20.29
C SER A 79 5.81 20.96 -21.41
N GLY A 80 5.99 21.38 -22.67
CA GLY A 80 5.51 20.62 -23.83
C GLY A 80 6.23 19.27 -23.99
N GLN A 81 7.54 19.23 -23.74
CA GLN A 81 8.32 17.98 -23.77
C GLN A 81 7.94 17.04 -22.64
N GLN A 82 7.77 17.56 -21.41
CA GLN A 82 7.29 16.78 -20.27
C GLN A 82 5.92 16.15 -20.56
N MET A 83 4.96 16.94 -21.05
CA MET A 83 3.63 16.47 -21.43
C MET A 83 3.69 15.42 -22.55
N SER A 84 4.52 15.64 -23.57
CA SER A 84 4.71 14.66 -24.64
C SER A 84 5.21 13.30 -24.13
N LEU A 85 6.13 13.28 -23.17
CA LEU A 85 6.57 12.02 -22.52
C LEU A 85 5.44 11.36 -21.73
N ALA A 86 4.68 12.14 -20.97
CA ALA A 86 3.56 11.64 -20.19
C ALA A 86 2.44 11.06 -21.05
N ASP A 87 2.18 11.68 -22.21
CA ASP A 87 1.19 11.22 -23.20
C ASP A 87 1.67 9.96 -23.93
N LYS A 88 2.96 9.90 -24.28
CA LYS A 88 3.56 8.78 -25.02
C LYS A 88 3.80 7.55 -24.15
N TYR A 89 4.21 7.74 -22.89
CA TYR A 89 4.57 6.67 -21.95
C TYR A 89 3.84 6.78 -20.61
N PRO A 90 2.49 6.75 -20.58
CA PRO A 90 1.72 7.03 -19.37
C PRO A 90 1.98 6.02 -18.24
N THR A 91 2.13 4.74 -18.57
CA THR A 91 2.42 3.67 -17.59
C THR A 91 3.84 3.76 -17.01
N VAL A 92 4.77 4.40 -17.72
CA VAL A 92 6.14 4.64 -17.26
C VAL A 92 6.17 5.92 -16.43
N VAL A 93 5.89 7.07 -17.06
CA VAL A 93 5.98 8.41 -16.43
C VAL A 93 5.14 8.50 -15.16
N GLY A 94 3.94 7.92 -15.16
CA GLY A 94 3.05 7.90 -13.99
C GLY A 94 3.63 7.20 -12.75
N ASN A 95 4.58 6.28 -12.94
CA ASN A 95 5.16 5.45 -11.90
C ASN A 95 6.64 5.72 -11.64
N LEU A 96 7.25 6.71 -12.29
CA LEU A 96 8.64 7.07 -12.08
C LEU A 96 8.78 8.02 -10.89
N ASN A 97 9.59 7.60 -9.92
CA ASN A 97 10.01 8.46 -8.82
C ASN A 97 10.90 9.60 -9.33
N GLY A 98 10.69 10.81 -8.82
CA GLY A 98 11.36 12.03 -9.27
C GLY A 98 10.66 12.79 -10.40
N VAL A 99 9.66 12.21 -11.06
CA VAL A 99 8.82 12.95 -12.02
C VAL A 99 7.92 13.94 -11.26
N PRO A 100 7.72 15.18 -11.77
CA PRO A 100 6.79 16.13 -11.17
C PRO A 100 5.42 15.50 -10.88
N VAL A 101 4.89 15.73 -9.68
CA VAL A 101 3.70 15.03 -9.18
C VAL A 101 2.48 15.25 -10.09
N THR A 102 2.27 16.48 -10.56
CA THR A 102 1.18 16.81 -11.50
C THR A 102 1.28 16.06 -12.82
N LEU A 103 2.50 15.81 -13.31
CA LEU A 103 2.75 15.03 -14.52
C LEU A 103 2.47 13.54 -14.28
N ARG A 104 2.80 13.02 -13.09
CA ARG A 104 2.44 11.65 -12.69
C ARG A 104 0.93 11.47 -12.65
N TYR A 105 0.19 12.43 -12.08
CA TYR A 105 -1.28 12.38 -12.05
C TYR A 105 -1.88 12.37 -13.46
N HIS A 106 -1.36 13.21 -14.36
CA HIS A 106 -1.78 13.23 -15.76
C HIS A 106 -1.51 11.89 -16.47
N ALA A 107 -0.29 11.39 -16.37
CA ALA A 107 0.13 10.12 -16.96
C ALA A 107 -0.70 8.93 -16.44
N ASN A 108 -0.89 8.82 -15.12
CA ASN A 108 -1.71 7.75 -14.53
C ASN A 108 -3.19 7.88 -14.93
N ARG A 109 -3.71 9.09 -15.14
CA ARG A 109 -5.07 9.28 -15.66
C ARG A 109 -5.22 8.77 -17.09
N LEU A 110 -4.20 8.92 -17.93
CA LEU A 110 -4.17 8.33 -19.28
C LEU A 110 -4.05 6.80 -19.22
N ALA A 111 -3.16 6.27 -18.37
CA ALA A 111 -3.00 4.83 -18.16
C ALA A 111 -4.32 4.19 -17.68
N LEU A 112 -5.04 4.83 -16.76
CA LEU A 112 -6.36 4.39 -16.32
C LEU A 112 -7.39 4.36 -17.45
N LYS A 113 -7.44 5.38 -18.31
CA LYS A 113 -8.34 5.38 -19.49
C LYS A 113 -8.05 4.22 -20.43
N GLN A 114 -6.76 3.96 -20.69
CA GLN A 114 -6.33 2.85 -21.52
C GLN A 114 -6.73 1.51 -20.88
N ALA A 115 -6.48 1.35 -19.58
CA ALA A 115 -6.85 0.16 -18.82
C ALA A 115 -8.38 -0.08 -18.79
N VAL A 116 -9.20 0.97 -18.67
CA VAL A 116 -10.67 0.86 -18.80
C VAL A 116 -11.05 0.29 -20.17
N ALA A 117 -10.42 0.74 -21.25
CA ALA A 117 -10.72 0.25 -22.59
C ALA A 117 -10.30 -1.21 -22.77
N VAL A 118 -9.15 -1.61 -22.23
CA VAL A 118 -8.68 -3.00 -22.22
C VAL A 118 -9.66 -3.90 -21.47
N GLU A 119 -10.02 -3.56 -20.22
CA GLU A 119 -10.91 -4.40 -19.41
C GLU A 119 -12.35 -4.44 -19.95
N LYS A 120 -12.82 -3.35 -20.57
CA LYS A 120 -14.11 -3.35 -21.29
C LYS A 120 -14.12 -4.38 -22.42
N ARG A 121 -13.07 -4.47 -23.24
CA ARG A 121 -12.98 -5.50 -24.29
C ARG A 121 -12.97 -6.89 -23.70
N ARG A 122 -12.21 -7.11 -22.62
CA ARG A 122 -12.16 -8.39 -21.90
C ARG A 122 -13.50 -8.82 -21.31
N THR A 123 -14.38 -7.88 -20.99
CA THR A 123 -15.74 -8.22 -20.52
C THR A 123 -16.56 -8.95 -21.59
N TYR A 124 -16.25 -8.74 -22.87
CA TYR A 124 -16.95 -9.38 -24.01
C TYR A 124 -16.09 -10.44 -24.72
N ASP A 125 -14.92 -10.77 -24.17
CA ASP A 125 -14.03 -11.76 -24.75
C ASP A 125 -14.57 -13.17 -24.50
N GLU A 126 -14.98 -13.84 -25.57
CA GLU A 126 -15.54 -15.19 -25.52
C GLU A 126 -14.49 -16.26 -25.17
N THR A 127 -13.20 -15.96 -25.35
CA THR A 127 -12.09 -16.86 -24.98
C THR A 127 -11.89 -16.93 -23.46
N LEU A 128 -12.40 -15.95 -22.70
CA LEU A 128 -12.35 -15.94 -21.24
C LEU A 128 -13.49 -16.79 -20.65
N SER A 129 -13.29 -17.34 -19.45
CA SER A 129 -14.40 -17.93 -18.69
C SER A 129 -15.39 -16.86 -18.23
N ALA A 130 -16.57 -17.28 -17.74
CA ALA A 130 -17.53 -16.38 -17.11
C ALA A 130 -16.92 -15.61 -15.93
N GLY A 131 -16.13 -16.28 -15.07
CA GLY A 131 -15.37 -15.61 -14.00
C GLY A 131 -14.31 -14.65 -14.57
N GLY A 132 -13.68 -15.05 -15.67
CA GLY A 132 -12.76 -14.23 -16.47
C GLY A 132 -13.34 -12.87 -16.85
N ARG A 133 -14.52 -12.90 -17.48
CA ARG A 133 -15.30 -11.73 -17.89
C ARG A 133 -15.84 -10.93 -16.69
N GLY A 134 -16.29 -11.62 -15.64
CA GLY A 134 -16.78 -11.00 -14.41
C GLY A 134 -15.71 -10.14 -13.70
N GLU A 135 -14.49 -10.67 -13.58
CA GLU A 135 -13.37 -9.90 -13.03
C GLU A 135 -12.99 -8.71 -13.91
N ALA A 136 -12.98 -8.88 -15.24
CA ALA A 136 -12.75 -7.78 -16.17
C ALA A 136 -13.79 -6.66 -15.99
N ALA A 137 -15.07 -7.01 -15.78
CA ALA A 137 -16.12 -6.05 -15.49
C ALA A 137 -15.87 -5.31 -14.15
N GLN A 138 -15.46 -6.03 -13.10
CA GLN A 138 -15.12 -5.44 -11.80
C GLN A 138 -13.92 -4.48 -11.90
N ARG A 139 -12.85 -4.87 -12.61
CA ARG A 139 -11.68 -4.03 -12.86
C ARG A 139 -12.04 -2.78 -13.67
N ALA A 140 -12.83 -2.94 -14.74
CA ALA A 140 -13.32 -1.82 -15.54
C ALA A 140 -14.15 -0.84 -14.70
N ALA A 141 -14.97 -1.31 -13.77
CA ALA A 141 -15.73 -0.47 -12.84
C ALA A 141 -14.80 0.25 -11.84
N ARG A 142 -13.83 -0.46 -11.25
CA ARG A 142 -12.83 0.12 -10.35
C ARG A 142 -12.02 1.22 -11.03
N PHE A 143 -11.47 0.96 -12.22
CA PHE A 143 -10.70 1.96 -12.96
C PHE A 143 -11.53 3.19 -13.33
N ARG A 144 -12.83 3.03 -13.64
CA ARG A 144 -13.75 4.17 -13.85
C ARG A 144 -13.96 4.99 -12.57
N SER A 145 -14.10 4.35 -11.40
CA SER A 145 -14.16 5.05 -10.11
C SER A 145 -12.90 5.90 -9.88
N MET A 146 -11.73 5.38 -10.24
CA MET A 146 -10.45 6.09 -10.11
C MET A 146 -10.28 7.26 -11.08
N LEU A 147 -11.09 7.35 -12.14
CA LEU A 147 -11.07 8.44 -13.12
C LEU A 147 -11.95 9.66 -12.74
N ALA A 148 -12.62 9.60 -11.58
CA ALA A 148 -13.41 10.73 -11.07
C ALA A 148 -12.55 12.00 -10.99
N LYS A 149 -13.17 13.16 -11.25
CA LYS A 149 -12.49 14.43 -11.60
C LYS A 149 -11.43 14.87 -10.58
N ASP A 150 -11.68 14.66 -9.30
CA ASP A 150 -10.87 15.22 -8.22
C ASP A 150 -9.88 14.19 -7.60
N ARG A 151 -9.73 13.02 -8.23
CA ARG A 151 -8.82 11.98 -7.75
C ARG A 151 -7.41 12.17 -8.28
N GLN A 152 -6.43 12.09 -7.39
CA GLN A 152 -5.01 12.27 -7.69
C GLN A 152 -4.28 10.92 -7.57
N ILE A 153 -4.10 10.24 -8.70
CA ILE A 153 -3.49 8.91 -8.73
C ILE A 153 -1.99 9.03 -8.94
N LEU A 154 -1.22 8.81 -7.87
CA LEU A 154 0.24 8.94 -7.84
C LEU A 154 0.96 7.75 -8.46
N ALA A 155 0.41 6.54 -8.32
CA ALA A 155 0.92 5.32 -8.93
C ALA A 155 -0.25 4.47 -9.42
N PHE A 156 -0.06 3.80 -10.55
CA PHE A 156 -1.04 2.89 -11.14
C PHE A 156 -0.33 1.82 -11.96
N ASP A 157 -0.50 0.57 -11.55
CA ASP A 157 -0.04 -0.59 -12.29
C ASP A 157 -1.19 -1.60 -12.33
N PRO A 158 -1.82 -1.82 -13.50
CA PRO A 158 -2.91 -2.79 -13.63
C PRO A 158 -2.41 -4.23 -13.73
N SER A 159 -1.11 -4.49 -13.71
CA SER A 159 -0.56 -5.86 -13.88
C SER A 159 -0.92 -6.76 -12.70
N GLY A 160 -1.29 -8.01 -13.00
CA GLY A 160 -1.74 -8.99 -12.00
C GLY A 160 -2.87 -8.47 -11.12
N HIS A 161 -2.75 -8.63 -9.80
CA HIS A 161 -3.70 -8.08 -8.81
C HIS A 161 -3.72 -6.54 -8.77
N GLY A 162 -2.70 -5.91 -9.34
CA GLY A 162 -2.58 -4.47 -9.51
C GLY A 162 -2.17 -3.74 -8.23
N ARG A 163 -1.55 -2.59 -8.45
CA ARG A 163 -1.02 -1.68 -7.43
C ARG A 163 -1.45 -0.25 -7.72
N ALA A 164 -1.63 0.54 -6.67
CA ALA A 164 -2.01 1.92 -6.82
C ALA A 164 -1.61 2.77 -5.61
N ALA A 165 -1.46 4.08 -5.83
CA ALA A 165 -1.39 5.05 -4.75
C ALA A 165 -2.25 6.26 -5.10
N GLU A 166 -3.03 6.74 -4.13
CA GLU A 166 -3.87 7.94 -4.27
C GLU A 166 -3.52 8.97 -3.21
N VAL A 167 -3.57 10.25 -3.61
CA VAL A 167 -3.23 11.39 -2.76
C VAL A 167 -4.47 12.20 -2.43
N PHE A 168 -4.54 12.63 -1.17
CA PHE A 168 -5.48 13.61 -0.65
C PHE A 168 -4.70 14.86 -0.23
N GLY A 169 -5.12 16.04 -0.70
CA GLY A 169 -4.44 17.31 -0.43
C GLY A 169 -3.53 17.76 -1.58
N ASN A 170 -2.52 18.58 -1.28
CA ASN A 170 -1.57 19.09 -2.27
C ASN A 170 -0.16 18.62 -1.90
N LEU A 171 0.31 17.56 -2.56
CA LEU A 171 1.59 16.93 -2.24
C LEU A 171 2.80 17.87 -2.47
N ASP A 172 2.75 18.72 -3.50
CA ASP A 172 3.84 19.66 -3.83
C ASP A 172 3.99 20.78 -2.78
N ARG A 173 2.93 21.08 -2.01
CA ARG A 173 2.90 22.19 -1.04
C ARG A 173 2.76 21.73 0.41
N ALA A 174 2.63 20.43 0.64
CA ALA A 174 2.47 19.88 1.97
C ALA A 174 3.75 20.10 2.78
N SER A 175 3.61 20.59 4.00
CA SER A 175 4.70 20.62 4.99
C SER A 175 4.82 19.28 5.71
N ARG A 176 3.72 18.52 5.80
CA ARG A 176 3.65 17.20 6.42
C ARG A 176 2.91 16.22 5.51
N VAL A 177 3.46 15.02 5.35
CA VAL A 177 2.87 13.96 4.52
C VAL A 177 2.65 12.71 5.35
N SER A 178 1.43 12.23 5.36
CA SER A 178 1.05 10.99 6.02
C SER A 178 0.88 9.89 5.00
N VAL A 179 1.54 8.74 5.21
CA VAL A 179 1.45 7.60 4.29
C VAL A 179 0.74 6.46 5.01
N VAL A 180 -0.45 6.09 4.53
CA VAL A 180 -1.19 4.93 5.03
C VAL A 180 -0.68 3.68 4.33
N VAL A 181 -0.08 2.77 5.10
CA VAL A 181 0.44 1.48 4.67
C VAL A 181 -0.50 0.38 5.17
N PRO A 182 -1.33 -0.22 4.29
CA PRO A 182 -2.34 -1.19 4.67
C PRO A 182 -1.75 -2.59 4.88
N GLY A 183 -2.61 -3.54 5.23
CA GLY A 183 -2.23 -4.94 5.48
C GLY A 183 -2.48 -5.90 4.31
N VAL A 184 -2.73 -7.16 4.67
CA VAL A 184 -3.07 -8.26 3.73
C VAL A 184 -4.31 -7.93 2.90
N ASP A 185 -4.51 -8.68 1.81
CA ASP A 185 -5.62 -8.51 0.85
C ASP A 185 -5.70 -7.12 0.21
N THR A 186 -4.61 -6.34 0.27
CA THR A 186 -4.48 -5.07 -0.41
C THR A 186 -4.08 -5.28 -1.87
N ASN A 187 -4.95 -4.83 -2.77
CA ASN A 187 -4.72 -4.79 -4.21
C ASN A 187 -5.63 -3.74 -4.85
N LEU A 188 -5.59 -3.62 -6.18
CA LEU A 188 -6.30 -2.57 -6.89
C LEU A 188 -7.84 -2.67 -6.74
N LEU A 189 -8.40 -3.87 -6.69
CA LEU A 189 -9.84 -4.06 -6.50
C LEU A 189 -10.28 -3.72 -5.07
N THR A 190 -9.43 -3.98 -4.08
CA THR A 190 -9.69 -3.74 -2.65
C THR A 190 -9.21 -2.38 -2.14
N LEU A 191 -8.56 -1.58 -2.97
CA LEU A 191 -8.09 -0.22 -2.69
C LEU A 191 -9.17 0.69 -2.09
N GLU A 192 -10.42 0.47 -2.48
CA GLU A 192 -11.59 1.24 -2.04
C GLU A 192 -12.78 0.30 -1.87
N ARG A 193 -13.64 0.54 -0.88
CA ARG A 193 -14.84 -0.30 -0.60
C ARG A 193 -16.05 0.58 -0.36
N SER A 194 -17.24 0.08 -0.72
CA SER A 194 -18.52 0.78 -0.46
C SER A 194 -19.10 0.47 0.93
N HIS A 195 -18.74 -0.68 1.51
CA HIS A 195 -19.07 -1.07 2.87
C HIS A 195 -17.79 -1.18 3.69
N ARG A 196 -17.86 -0.79 4.98
CA ARG A 196 -16.66 -0.66 5.84
C ARG A 196 -15.57 0.14 5.11
N VAL A 197 -15.93 1.35 4.69
CA VAL A 197 -15.09 2.19 3.80
C VAL A 197 -13.68 2.36 4.37
N ASN A 198 -13.58 2.55 5.68
CA ASN A 198 -12.31 2.77 6.39
C ASN A 198 -11.51 1.48 6.66
N SER A 199 -11.98 0.33 6.18
CA SER A 199 -11.18 -0.91 6.09
C SER A 199 -10.35 -1.00 4.80
N ALA A 200 -10.49 -0.03 3.89
CA ALA A 200 -9.74 0.05 2.64
C ALA A 200 -8.79 1.26 2.64
N PRO A 201 -7.64 1.18 1.93
CA PRO A 201 -6.62 2.24 1.94
C PRO A 201 -7.17 3.65 1.63
N VAL A 202 -8.07 3.77 0.65
CA VAL A 202 -8.68 5.06 0.28
C VAL A 202 -9.58 5.61 1.38
N GLY A 203 -10.34 4.77 2.07
CA GLY A 203 -11.16 5.20 3.20
C GLY A 203 -10.30 5.62 4.39
N MET A 204 -9.31 4.80 4.73
CA MET A 204 -8.34 5.11 5.79
C MET A 204 -7.67 6.46 5.57
N ALA A 205 -7.14 6.71 4.37
CA ALA A 205 -6.47 7.96 4.03
C ALA A 205 -7.42 9.17 3.99
N LYS A 206 -8.66 9.00 3.49
CA LYS A 206 -9.68 10.06 3.53
C LYS A 206 -10.05 10.44 4.96
N SER A 207 -10.25 9.44 5.82
CA SER A 207 -10.57 9.63 7.23
C SER A 207 -9.43 10.35 7.95
N LEU A 208 -8.19 9.89 7.75
CA LEU A 208 -7.00 10.54 8.30
C LEU A 208 -6.83 11.98 7.80
N TYR A 209 -6.96 12.22 6.49
CA TYR A 209 -6.87 13.58 5.94
C TYR A 209 -7.92 14.52 6.53
N GLY A 210 -9.16 14.05 6.68
CA GLY A 210 -10.22 14.82 7.33
C GLY A 210 -9.89 15.14 8.79
N ALA A 211 -9.39 14.15 9.54
CA ALA A 211 -9.02 14.31 10.94
C ALA A 211 -7.81 15.25 11.12
N GLU A 212 -6.78 15.17 10.27
CA GLU A 212 -5.64 16.09 10.29
C GLU A 212 -6.06 17.53 10.00
N ARG A 213 -6.93 17.72 9.01
CA ARG A 213 -7.46 19.04 8.65
C ARG A 213 -8.30 19.65 9.77
N ALA A 214 -8.99 18.81 10.55
CA ALA A 214 -9.73 19.25 11.74
C ALA A 214 -8.81 19.56 12.92
N ALA A 215 -7.78 18.72 13.14
CA ALA A 215 -6.84 18.86 14.26
C ALA A 215 -5.94 20.09 14.12
N ALA A 216 -5.48 20.40 12.90
CA ALA A 216 -4.64 21.57 12.64
C ALA A 216 -4.96 22.22 11.28
N PRO A 217 -6.01 23.06 11.19
CA PRO A 217 -6.46 23.67 9.93
C PRO A 217 -5.39 24.52 9.21
N GLY A 218 -4.43 25.08 9.97
CA GLY A 218 -3.31 25.87 9.46
C GLY A 218 -2.14 25.04 8.92
N THR A 219 -2.05 23.75 9.26
CA THR A 219 -0.99 22.87 8.77
C THR A 219 -1.34 22.37 7.37
N ARG A 220 -0.41 22.52 6.43
CA ARG A 220 -0.57 22.01 5.06
C ARG A 220 -0.21 20.53 5.04
N THR A 221 -1.21 19.65 5.14
CA THR A 221 -1.00 18.20 5.05
C THR A 221 -1.37 17.64 3.67
N ALA A 222 -0.78 16.49 3.36
CA ALA A 222 -1.28 15.59 2.33
C ALA A 222 -1.22 14.15 2.86
N VAL A 223 -2.22 13.33 2.51
CA VAL A 223 -2.27 11.91 2.91
C VAL A 223 -2.22 11.03 1.67
N ILE A 224 -1.40 9.98 1.70
CA ILE A 224 -1.24 9.01 0.63
C ILE A 224 -1.89 7.69 1.06
N ALA A 225 -2.94 7.27 0.36
CA ALA A 225 -3.40 5.88 0.40
C ALA A 225 -2.42 5.04 -0.42
N TRP A 226 -1.50 4.32 0.24
CA TRP A 226 -0.41 3.64 -0.44
C TRP A 226 -0.63 2.13 -0.52
N ALA A 227 -1.03 1.65 -1.70
CA ALA A 227 -1.15 0.24 -2.04
C ALA A 227 -0.24 -0.11 -3.23
N ASP A 228 0.96 0.49 -3.28
CA ASP A 228 1.96 0.26 -4.34
C ASP A 228 3.06 -0.72 -3.91
N TYR A 229 2.62 -1.82 -3.28
CA TYR A 229 3.42 -3.01 -3.00
C TYR A 229 2.57 -4.28 -3.19
N THR A 230 3.22 -5.44 -3.19
CA THR A 230 2.53 -6.74 -3.26
C THR A 230 2.20 -7.19 -1.84
N ALA A 231 0.92 -7.13 -1.45
CA ALA A 231 0.47 -7.62 -0.16
C ALA A 231 0.20 -9.13 -0.19
N PRO A 232 0.31 -9.84 0.95
CA PRO A 232 -0.12 -11.23 1.05
C PRO A 232 -1.61 -11.38 0.73
N ALA A 233 -1.98 -12.50 0.10
CA ALA A 233 -3.38 -12.92 -0.06
C ALA A 233 -3.82 -13.74 1.16
N GLY A 234 -4.74 -13.18 1.95
CA GLY A 234 -5.20 -13.74 3.21
C GLY A 234 -4.09 -13.88 4.27
N LEU A 235 -4.33 -14.78 5.23
CA LEU A 235 -3.45 -15.03 6.39
C LEU A 235 -2.62 -16.32 6.23
N GLY A 236 -2.22 -16.63 5.00
CA GLY A 236 -1.44 -17.84 4.67
C GLY A 236 0.06 -17.69 4.94
N MET A 237 0.86 -18.61 4.39
CA MET A 237 2.32 -18.61 4.57
C MET A 237 2.98 -17.30 4.13
N ASP A 238 2.54 -16.69 3.03
CA ASP A 238 3.07 -15.40 2.57
C ASP A 238 2.85 -14.28 3.59
N ALA A 239 1.77 -14.35 4.36
CA ALA A 239 1.51 -13.41 5.45
C ALA A 239 2.38 -13.68 6.66
N ALA A 240 2.80 -14.92 6.93
CA ALA A 240 3.70 -15.26 8.03
C ALA A 240 5.18 -15.02 7.70
N LEU A 241 5.54 -15.01 6.41
CA LEU A 241 6.90 -14.82 5.92
C LEU A 241 7.21 -13.34 5.65
N GLY A 242 8.51 -13.01 5.63
CA GLY A 242 9.00 -11.63 5.47
C GLY A 242 9.23 -11.18 4.03
N GLY A 243 9.18 -12.08 3.04
CA GLY A 243 9.60 -11.77 1.66
C GLY A 243 8.83 -10.61 1.03
N LEU A 244 7.50 -10.63 1.11
CA LEU A 244 6.65 -9.55 0.58
C LEU A 244 6.84 -8.23 1.35
N ALA A 245 7.09 -8.30 2.66
CA ALA A 245 7.42 -7.11 3.45
C ALA A 245 8.75 -6.48 3.02
N THR A 246 9.76 -7.28 2.69
CA THR A 246 11.05 -6.80 2.17
C THR A 246 10.89 -6.09 0.82
N GLU A 247 10.13 -6.66 -0.11
CA GLU A 247 9.84 -6.00 -1.39
C GLU A 247 9.02 -4.71 -1.20
N GLY A 248 8.05 -4.73 -0.29
CA GLY A 248 7.27 -3.55 0.09
C GLY A 248 8.12 -2.46 0.69
N ALA A 249 9.05 -2.80 1.59
CA ALA A 249 9.95 -1.85 2.24
C ALA A 249 10.83 -1.09 1.24
N LEU A 250 11.38 -1.78 0.24
CA LEU A 250 12.14 -1.14 -0.84
C LEU A 250 11.30 -0.11 -1.60
N ARG A 251 10.05 -0.46 -1.92
CA ARG A 251 9.11 0.43 -2.63
C ARG A 251 8.66 1.60 -1.75
N LEU A 252 8.43 1.37 -0.47
CA LEU A 252 8.05 2.39 0.50
C LEU A 252 9.16 3.45 0.64
N ASN A 253 10.41 3.01 0.88
CA ASN A 253 11.55 3.92 1.01
C ASN A 253 11.83 4.67 -0.28
N ALA A 254 11.67 4.01 -1.44
CA ALA A 254 11.78 4.68 -2.74
C ALA A 254 10.69 5.75 -2.96
N LEU A 255 9.44 5.49 -2.55
CA LEU A 255 8.37 6.50 -2.58
C LEU A 255 8.71 7.67 -1.68
N VAL A 256 9.00 7.40 -0.40
CA VAL A 256 9.25 8.44 0.62
C VAL A 256 10.45 9.32 0.22
N GLY A 257 11.53 8.71 -0.25
CA GLY A 257 12.72 9.42 -0.70
C GLY A 257 12.49 10.26 -1.97
N ALA A 258 11.42 9.99 -2.72
CA ALA A 258 11.07 10.69 -3.94
C ALA A 258 9.95 11.72 -3.77
N LEU A 259 9.40 11.89 -2.55
CA LEU A 259 8.41 12.92 -2.27
C LEU A 259 9.01 14.33 -2.52
N PRO A 260 8.23 15.27 -3.07
CA PRO A 260 8.73 16.61 -3.35
C PRO A 260 9.12 17.35 -2.07
N GLY A 261 10.02 18.33 -2.23
CA GLY A 261 10.45 19.22 -1.15
C GLY A 261 11.05 18.50 0.06
N THR A 262 10.88 19.10 1.24
CA THR A 262 11.46 18.66 2.51
C THR A 262 10.39 18.39 3.58
N SER A 263 9.15 18.06 3.15
CA SER A 263 8.07 17.69 4.05
C SER A 263 8.48 16.60 5.03
N THR A 264 8.06 16.75 6.28
CA THR A 264 8.16 15.70 7.30
C THR A 264 7.16 14.60 6.97
N VAL A 265 7.55 13.34 7.15
CA VAL A 265 6.74 12.18 6.81
C VAL A 265 6.38 11.39 8.06
N SER A 266 5.12 10.96 8.15
CA SER A 266 4.63 10.03 9.15
C SER A 266 4.04 8.80 8.45
N LEU A 267 4.49 7.61 8.85
CA LEU A 267 3.99 6.34 8.33
C LEU A 267 2.91 5.79 9.25
N PHE A 268 1.74 5.45 8.71
CA PHE A 268 0.60 4.89 9.43
C PHE A 268 0.33 3.48 8.94
N CYS A 269 0.84 2.51 9.69
CA CYS A 269 1.02 1.15 9.23
C CYS A 269 0.05 0.20 9.94
N HIS A 270 -0.87 -0.37 9.17
CA HIS A 270 -1.95 -1.19 9.70
C HIS A 270 -1.74 -2.67 9.40
N SER A 271 -1.94 -3.54 10.39
CA SER A 271 -1.84 -5.00 10.20
C SER A 271 -0.49 -5.38 9.58
N TYR A 272 -0.44 -6.20 8.51
CA TYR A 272 0.80 -6.55 7.80
C TYR A 272 1.61 -5.32 7.33
N GLY A 273 0.98 -4.15 7.18
CA GLY A 273 1.68 -2.90 6.90
C GLY A 273 2.70 -2.53 7.98
N SER A 274 2.50 -2.92 9.24
CA SER A 274 3.49 -2.71 10.32
C SER A 274 4.76 -3.52 10.09
N VAL A 275 4.65 -4.72 9.49
CA VAL A 275 5.79 -5.55 9.09
C VAL A 275 6.57 -4.86 7.97
N VAL A 276 5.86 -4.30 6.98
CA VAL A 276 6.48 -3.52 5.89
C VAL A 276 7.22 -2.31 6.46
N CYS A 277 6.60 -1.54 7.34
CA CYS A 277 7.21 -0.37 7.95
C CYS A 277 8.38 -0.72 8.88
N GLY A 278 8.28 -1.83 9.62
CA GLY A 278 9.36 -2.33 10.46
C GLY A 278 10.60 -2.72 9.66
N VAL A 279 10.41 -3.46 8.56
CA VAL A 279 11.50 -3.82 7.63
C VAL A 279 12.05 -2.59 6.89
N ALA A 280 11.24 -1.56 6.67
CA ALA A 280 11.65 -0.33 6.02
C ALA A 280 12.46 0.61 6.93
N ALA A 281 12.31 0.51 8.26
CA ALA A 281 12.72 1.51 9.23
C ALA A 281 14.22 1.87 9.17
N ASP A 282 15.10 0.87 9.14
CA ASP A 282 16.58 1.02 9.05
C ASP A 282 17.02 1.90 7.87
N LYS A 283 16.31 1.79 6.74
CA LYS A 283 16.65 2.52 5.51
C LYS A 283 15.64 3.60 5.17
N ALA A 284 14.78 3.95 6.12
CA ALA A 284 13.80 5.01 5.94
C ALA A 284 14.55 6.34 5.73
N PRO A 285 14.16 7.16 4.74
CA PRO A 285 14.78 8.47 4.57
C PRO A 285 14.60 9.35 5.82
N ASP A 286 15.60 10.16 6.18
CA ASP A 286 15.65 11.00 7.39
C ASP A 286 14.42 11.91 7.63
N ARG A 287 13.65 12.16 6.58
CA ARG A 287 12.39 12.92 6.66
C ARG A 287 11.26 12.15 7.35
N VAL A 288 11.38 10.83 7.53
CA VAL A 288 10.42 10.02 8.30
C VAL A 288 10.63 10.30 9.78
N ALA A 289 9.71 11.03 10.38
CA ALA A 289 9.81 11.43 11.77
C ALA A 289 8.98 10.53 12.70
N ASP A 290 7.97 9.83 12.17
CA ASP A 290 7.07 9.00 12.95
C ASP A 290 6.69 7.73 12.18
N ILE A 291 6.69 6.59 12.89
CA ILE A 291 6.14 5.31 12.43
C ILE A 291 5.08 4.90 13.44
N ALA A 292 3.80 5.02 13.08
CA ALA A 292 2.68 4.64 13.91
C ALA A 292 2.05 3.34 13.42
N VAL A 293 2.08 2.30 14.27
CA VAL A 293 1.53 0.98 13.95
C VAL A 293 0.22 0.73 14.71
N ALA A 294 -0.74 0.10 14.03
CA ALA A 294 -2.00 -0.32 14.65
C ALA A 294 -2.42 -1.71 14.21
N GLY A 295 -2.96 -2.49 15.14
CA GLY A 295 -3.34 -3.88 14.90
C GLY A 295 -2.17 -4.72 14.38
N SER A 296 -0.97 -4.47 14.89
CA SER A 296 0.28 -5.04 14.35
C SER A 296 0.46 -6.50 14.77
N PRO A 297 0.79 -7.43 13.84
CA PRO A 297 1.28 -8.75 14.21
C PRO A 297 2.74 -8.74 14.68
N GLY A 298 3.49 -7.67 14.40
CA GLY A 298 4.91 -7.49 14.72
C GLY A 298 5.59 -6.56 13.72
N MET A 299 6.87 -6.24 13.94
CA MET A 299 7.66 -5.34 13.08
C MET A 299 8.96 -5.98 12.55
N ARG A 300 9.15 -7.29 12.75
CA ARG A 300 10.39 -8.04 12.51
C ARG A 300 11.61 -7.45 13.22
N ALA A 301 11.38 -6.96 14.43
CA ALA A 301 12.41 -6.51 15.33
C ALA A 301 12.05 -6.97 16.75
N ASP A 302 13.07 -7.21 17.58
CA ASP A 302 12.87 -7.60 18.98
C ASP A 302 12.51 -6.41 19.87
N SER A 303 12.87 -5.19 19.46
CA SER A 303 12.54 -3.94 20.14
C SER A 303 12.57 -2.76 19.18
N ALA A 304 11.97 -1.64 19.58
CA ALA A 304 11.98 -0.39 18.84
C ALA A 304 13.42 0.10 18.56
N ALA A 305 14.35 -0.10 19.49
CA ALA A 305 15.77 0.26 19.29
C ALA A 305 16.45 -0.59 18.20
N ARG A 306 15.93 -1.80 17.91
CA ARG A 306 16.44 -2.69 16.86
C ARG A 306 15.87 -2.38 15.47
N LEU A 307 14.96 -1.42 15.36
CA LEU A 307 14.50 -0.90 14.07
C LEU A 307 15.53 0.04 13.40
N ASP A 308 16.57 0.44 14.14
CA ASP A 308 17.69 1.29 13.67
C ASP A 308 17.21 2.56 12.96
N THR A 309 16.27 3.27 13.59
CA THR A 309 15.65 4.47 13.02
C THR A 309 15.57 5.59 14.05
N ASP A 310 15.73 6.83 13.58
CA ASP A 310 15.49 8.04 14.39
C ASP A 310 14.00 8.39 14.51
N ALA A 311 13.14 7.72 13.73
CA ALA A 311 11.70 7.95 13.78
C ALA A 311 11.11 7.54 15.13
N ARG A 312 10.17 8.33 15.64
CA ARG A 312 9.38 7.92 16.82
C ARG A 312 8.47 6.76 16.46
N VAL A 313 8.57 5.68 17.22
CA VAL A 313 7.73 4.49 17.04
C VAL A 313 6.53 4.59 17.98
N TRP A 314 5.33 4.59 17.40
CA TRP A 314 4.05 4.64 18.11
C TRP A 314 3.30 3.34 17.88
N ALA A 315 2.62 2.82 18.89
CA ALA A 315 1.86 1.59 18.77
C ALA A 315 0.51 1.68 19.49
N MET A 316 -0.50 1.08 18.88
CA MET A 316 -1.82 0.93 19.48
C MET A 316 -2.45 -0.40 19.07
N ARG A 317 -3.27 -0.96 19.95
CA ARG A 317 -4.11 -2.12 19.67
C ARG A 317 -5.46 -1.94 20.36
N ASP A 318 -6.53 -2.10 19.60
CA ASP A 318 -7.88 -2.18 20.14
C ASP A 318 -8.02 -3.45 20.98
N ARG A 319 -8.80 -3.38 22.05
CA ARG A 319 -8.99 -4.50 23.00
C ARG A 319 -9.64 -5.72 22.35
N ASP A 320 -10.50 -5.48 21.36
CA ASP A 320 -11.31 -6.48 20.66
C ASP A 320 -10.64 -6.91 19.33
N ASP A 321 -9.39 -6.49 19.09
CA ASP A 321 -8.63 -6.89 17.92
C ASP A 321 -8.08 -8.32 18.09
N TRP A 322 -8.51 -9.23 17.20
CA TRP A 322 -8.08 -10.62 17.13
C TRP A 322 -6.56 -10.78 16.95
N ILE A 323 -5.86 -9.75 16.46
CA ILE A 323 -4.40 -9.81 16.29
C ILE A 323 -3.66 -10.07 17.61
N ARG A 324 -4.29 -9.79 18.75
CA ARG A 324 -3.77 -10.12 20.09
C ARG A 324 -3.48 -11.62 20.29
N ASP A 325 -4.11 -12.48 19.49
CA ASP A 325 -3.99 -13.93 19.59
C ASP A 325 -2.95 -14.50 18.60
N VAL A 326 -2.30 -13.64 17.81
CA VAL A 326 -1.23 -14.04 16.89
C VAL A 326 0.08 -14.21 17.67
N PRO A 327 0.81 -15.33 17.50
CA PRO A 327 2.09 -15.53 18.17
C PRO A 327 3.13 -14.46 17.78
N HIS A 328 3.53 -13.64 18.74
CA HIS A 328 4.51 -12.55 18.57
C HIS A 328 5.96 -13.03 18.72
N LEU A 329 6.39 -13.93 17.84
CA LEU A 329 7.77 -14.39 17.76
C LEU A 329 8.23 -14.46 16.30
N GLU A 330 9.53 -14.44 16.06
CA GLU A 330 10.12 -14.84 14.79
C GLU A 330 11.09 -15.99 14.99
N PHE A 331 10.93 -17.09 14.25
CA PHE A 331 11.89 -18.19 14.23
C PHE A 331 11.99 -18.79 12.83
N GLY A 332 13.23 -18.94 12.33
CA GLY A 332 13.46 -19.52 11.01
C GLY A 332 12.79 -18.75 9.86
N GLY A 333 12.60 -17.42 10.02
CA GLY A 333 11.96 -16.54 9.03
C GLY A 333 10.42 -16.48 9.09
N ILE A 334 9.78 -17.29 9.95
CA ILE A 334 8.33 -17.33 10.17
C ILE A 334 7.97 -16.46 11.38
N GLY A 335 6.93 -15.65 11.22
CA GLY A 335 6.44 -14.72 12.24
C GLY A 335 7.04 -13.33 12.10
N HIS A 336 6.63 -12.43 12.98
CA HIS A 336 6.91 -10.99 12.86
C HIS A 336 7.61 -10.38 14.08
N GLY A 337 8.17 -11.21 14.95
CA GLY A 337 8.90 -10.77 16.13
C GLY A 337 7.98 -10.23 17.22
N ALA A 338 8.56 -9.41 18.10
CA ALA A 338 7.90 -8.92 19.30
C ALA A 338 6.67 -8.04 19.00
N ASP A 339 5.73 -8.03 19.94
CA ASP A 339 4.51 -7.24 19.88
C ASP A 339 4.82 -5.75 20.13
N PRO A 340 4.51 -4.84 19.18
CA PRO A 340 4.80 -3.43 19.38
C PRO A 340 4.01 -2.77 20.52
N VAL A 341 2.92 -3.38 20.99
CA VAL A 341 2.21 -2.87 22.17
C VAL A 341 2.68 -3.46 23.50
N ASP A 342 3.63 -4.41 23.48
CA ASP A 342 4.32 -4.85 24.69
C ASP A 342 5.25 -3.71 25.18
N PRO A 343 5.15 -3.25 26.44
CA PRO A 343 6.06 -2.24 26.98
C PRO A 343 7.54 -2.58 26.81
N ALA A 344 7.93 -3.87 26.81
CA ALA A 344 9.31 -4.30 26.61
C ALA A 344 9.82 -4.05 25.18
N PHE A 345 8.93 -3.91 24.19
CA PHE A 345 9.31 -3.52 22.84
C PHE A 345 9.84 -2.08 22.80
N GLY A 346 9.31 -1.19 23.66
CA GLY A 346 9.78 0.19 23.77
C GLY A 346 9.15 1.19 22.80
N ALA A 347 8.01 0.85 22.18
CA ALA A 347 7.22 1.83 21.43
C ALA A 347 6.39 2.73 22.36
N ARG A 348 5.93 3.86 21.81
CA ARG A 348 5.03 4.81 22.48
C ARG A 348 3.60 4.32 22.40
N LEU A 349 3.06 3.86 23.52
CA LEU A 349 1.73 3.27 23.57
C LEU A 349 0.64 4.34 23.60
N VAL A 350 -0.17 4.39 22.55
CA VAL A 350 -1.27 5.38 22.41
C VAL A 350 -2.62 4.67 22.42
N SER A 351 -3.65 5.40 22.84
CA SER A 351 -5.00 4.85 22.97
C SER A 351 -5.60 4.50 21.61
N ALA A 352 -6.30 3.37 21.57
CA ALA A 352 -7.19 2.96 20.47
C ALA A 352 -8.67 2.99 20.89
N ALA A 353 -9.03 3.70 21.97
CA ALA A 353 -10.40 3.70 22.48
C ALA A 353 -11.41 4.13 21.40
N GLY A 354 -12.56 3.44 21.38
CA GLY A 354 -13.61 3.64 20.39
C GLY A 354 -13.38 2.92 19.06
N ALA A 355 -12.15 2.46 18.76
CA ALA A 355 -11.95 1.51 17.67
C ALA A 355 -12.69 0.21 17.99
N SER A 356 -13.06 -0.53 16.95
CA SER A 356 -13.72 -1.82 17.09
C SER A 356 -13.13 -2.83 16.13
N GLY A 357 -12.45 -3.83 16.70
CA GLY A 357 -11.81 -4.91 15.98
C GLY A 357 -10.70 -4.43 15.04
N HIS A 358 -10.22 -5.36 14.23
CA HIS A 358 -8.99 -5.16 13.46
C HIS A 358 -9.07 -4.07 12.40
N SER A 359 -10.25 -3.73 11.89
CA SER A 359 -10.41 -2.73 10.83
C SER A 359 -10.83 -1.35 11.36
N GLY A 360 -11.01 -1.19 12.67
CA GLY A 360 -11.67 -0.02 13.26
C GLY A 360 -10.79 1.21 13.49
N TYR A 361 -9.47 1.10 13.34
CA TYR A 361 -8.53 2.14 13.78
C TYR A 361 -8.67 3.50 13.06
N PHE A 362 -9.15 3.48 11.82
CA PHE A 362 -9.37 4.69 11.01
C PHE A 362 -10.82 5.17 11.02
N GLU A 363 -11.69 4.59 11.84
CA GLU A 363 -13.08 5.01 11.92
C GLU A 363 -13.17 6.41 12.57
N PRO A 364 -13.98 7.34 12.03
CA PRO A 364 -14.21 8.65 12.62
C PRO A 364 -14.73 8.57 14.06
N GLY A 365 -14.25 9.48 14.91
CA GLY A 365 -14.64 9.56 16.33
C GLY A 365 -13.87 8.64 17.27
N THR A 366 -12.97 7.81 16.75
CA THR A 366 -12.09 6.96 17.57
C THR A 366 -10.88 7.75 18.09
N GLU A 367 -10.39 7.39 19.28
CA GLU A 367 -9.12 7.94 19.78
C GLU A 367 -7.93 7.49 18.93
N SER A 368 -8.00 6.31 18.28
CA SER A 368 -6.96 5.86 17.34
C SER A 368 -6.79 6.83 16.16
N LEU A 369 -7.89 7.22 15.50
CA LEU A 369 -7.83 8.17 14.40
C LEU A 369 -7.40 9.56 14.89
N GLY A 370 -7.87 9.98 16.06
CA GLY A 370 -7.45 11.24 16.68
C GLY A 370 -5.95 11.28 16.96
N ASN A 371 -5.40 10.18 17.47
CA ASN A 371 -3.96 10.02 17.71
C ASN A 371 -3.17 10.01 16.41
N PHE A 372 -3.65 9.31 15.37
CA PHE A 372 -3.01 9.36 14.06
C PHE A 372 -2.96 10.77 13.49
N ALA A 373 -4.07 11.51 13.57
CA ALA A 373 -4.12 12.90 13.11
C ALA A 373 -3.17 13.79 13.90
N ALA A 374 -3.14 13.67 15.23
CA ALA A 374 -2.23 14.42 16.09
C ALA A 374 -0.74 14.17 15.73
N ILE A 375 -0.37 12.90 15.51
CA ILE A 375 0.98 12.52 15.06
C ILE A 375 1.26 13.11 13.66
N GLY A 376 0.32 12.95 12.72
CA GLY A 376 0.47 13.38 11.32
C GLY A 376 0.68 14.89 11.20
N VAL A 377 -0.02 15.69 12.00
CA VAL A 377 0.15 17.16 12.04
C VAL A 377 1.29 17.63 12.97
N GLY A 378 1.90 16.73 13.74
CA GLY A 378 2.94 17.05 14.72
C GLY A 378 2.42 17.68 16.02
N ALA A 379 1.13 17.60 16.30
CA ALA A 379 0.52 18.04 17.56
C ALA A 379 0.68 16.99 18.66
N TYR A 380 1.92 16.62 18.97
CA TYR A 380 2.21 15.50 19.88
C TYR A 380 1.64 15.70 21.29
N GLY A 381 1.44 16.94 21.74
CA GLY A 381 0.78 17.25 23.01
C GLY A 381 -0.71 16.88 23.06
N SER A 382 -1.34 16.68 21.90
CA SER A 382 -2.74 16.25 21.77
C SER A 382 -2.91 14.73 21.68
N VAL A 383 -1.81 13.97 21.61
CA VAL A 383 -1.84 12.51 21.62
C VAL A 383 -2.33 12.02 22.98
N ARG A 384 -3.23 11.03 22.96
CA ARG A 384 -3.73 10.34 24.16
C ARG A 384 -3.00 9.02 24.32
N CYS A 385 -2.23 8.90 25.41
CA CYS A 385 -1.55 7.65 25.74
C CYS A 385 -2.53 6.52 26.09
N ALA A 386 -2.10 5.26 25.90
CA ALA A 386 -2.89 4.09 26.29
C ALA A 386 -3.08 3.99 27.82
N THR A 387 -2.15 4.55 28.58
CA THR A 387 -2.11 4.57 30.04
C THR A 387 -2.12 6.00 30.58
N ALA A 388 -2.65 6.18 31.78
CA ALA A 388 -2.80 7.50 32.41
C ALA A 388 -1.48 8.15 32.87
N ASP A 389 -0.38 7.39 32.87
CA ASP A 389 0.95 7.85 33.29
C ASP A 389 1.64 8.75 32.26
N GLY A 390 1.09 8.88 31.05
CA GLY A 390 1.61 9.78 30.02
C GLY A 390 2.92 9.29 29.38
N ALA A 391 3.30 8.02 29.57
CA ALA A 391 4.59 7.48 29.12
C ALA A 391 4.85 7.66 27.62
N CYS A 392 3.79 7.74 26.81
CA CYS A 392 3.90 7.94 25.37
C CYS A 392 4.53 9.30 24.99
N HIS A 393 4.50 10.32 25.86
CA HIS A 393 5.10 11.63 25.62
C HIS A 393 6.60 11.73 26.00
N SER A 394 7.19 10.70 26.59
CA SER A 394 8.56 10.76 27.11
C SER A 394 9.58 11.17 26.03
N GLY A 395 10.31 12.26 26.23
CA GLY A 395 11.32 12.75 25.27
C GLY A 395 10.75 13.52 24.07
N ILE A 396 9.48 13.93 24.11
CA ILE A 396 8.88 14.83 23.12
C ILE A 396 8.83 16.25 23.68
N SER A 397 9.39 17.21 22.95
CA SER A 397 9.19 18.65 23.19
C SER A 397 8.35 19.23 22.03
N GLY A 398 7.28 19.94 22.37
CA GLY A 398 6.30 20.50 21.43
C GLY A 398 5.05 20.97 22.16
N ASP A 399 4.66 22.21 21.90
CA ASP A 399 3.88 23.04 22.82
C ASP A 399 2.47 22.54 23.15
N ARG A 400 2.13 22.59 24.45
CA ARG A 400 0.78 22.89 24.89
C ARG A 400 0.57 24.39 24.71
N GLU A 401 0.31 24.85 23.50
CA GLU A 401 -0.21 26.20 23.30
C GLU A 401 -1.73 26.16 23.09
N GLY A 402 -2.43 26.61 24.15
CA GLY A 402 -3.70 27.34 24.09
C GLY A 402 -4.94 26.60 23.62
#